data_AF-A0A950KPY8-F1
#
_entry.id   AF-A0A950KPY8-F1
#
_cell.length_a   1.000
_cell.length_b   1.000
_cell.length_c   1.000
_cell.angle_alpha   90.00
_cell.angle_beta   90.00
_cell.angle_gamma   90.00
#
_symmetry.space_group_name_H-M   'P 1'
#
loop_
_entity.id
_entity.type
_entity.pdbx_description
1 polymer ?
#
loop_
_entity_poly.entity_id
_entity_poly.type
_entity_poly.pdbx_seq_one_letter_code
_entity_poly.pdbx_strand_id
1 'polypeptide(L)'
;MQRVLVTGMSGTGKSSALAALERLGFQVVDTDEPGWTEWSEDEGGYVWREDRMTELLVRQGGPSLYVSGTVSNQGRFYGRFDAVVLLSAPAEVILSRIENRTTNAYGKSAEQRELVLRDLAEAEPLLRRTCTHEIDATQPLTSIVDQLAELGREAPA
;
A
#
# COMPACT_ATOMS: atom_id res chain seq x y z
N MET A 1 9.10 -14.39 -10.39
CA MET A 1 8.48 -13.89 -9.15
C MET A 1 8.61 -12.39 -9.20
N GLN A 2 7.49 -11.68 -9.12
CA GLN A 2 7.44 -10.23 -9.06
C GLN A 2 7.36 -9.76 -7.61
N ARG A 3 7.88 -8.57 -7.33
CA ARG A 3 7.72 -7.84 -6.07
C ARG A 3 6.94 -6.58 -6.37
N VAL A 4 5.73 -6.50 -5.85
CA VAL A 4 4.82 -5.39 -6.08
C VAL A 4 4.58 -4.66 -4.76
N LEU A 5 4.85 -3.36 -4.72
CA LEU A 5 4.42 -2.50 -3.62
C LEU A 5 3.02 -1.97 -3.92
N VAL A 6 2.07 -2.16 -3.00
CA VAL A 6 0.75 -1.56 -3.03
C VAL A 6 0.69 -0.44 -1.98
N THR A 7 0.81 0.80 -2.44
CA THR A 7 0.82 2.02 -1.61
C THR A 7 -0.44 2.85 -1.85
N GLY A 8 -0.72 3.81 -0.98
CA GLY A 8 -1.87 4.71 -1.10
C GLY A 8 -2.51 5.02 0.24
N MET A 9 -3.41 6.01 0.25
CA MET A 9 -3.93 6.53 1.50
C MET A 9 -4.78 5.53 2.32
N SER A 10 -4.93 5.77 3.62
CA SER A 10 -5.87 4.99 4.44
C SER A 10 -7.27 5.12 3.83
N GLY A 11 -7.96 3.99 3.64
CA GLY A 11 -9.30 3.94 3.03
C GLY A 11 -9.33 3.66 1.52
N THR A 12 -8.17 3.57 0.85
CA THR A 12 -8.10 3.20 -0.58
C THR A 12 -8.28 1.70 -0.84
N GLY A 13 -8.33 0.87 0.19
CA GLY A 13 -8.66 -0.56 0.07
C GLY A 13 -7.47 -1.52 0.00
N LYS A 14 -6.26 -1.05 0.32
CA LYS A 14 -5.03 -1.86 0.32
C LYS A 14 -5.17 -3.22 1.02
N SER A 15 -5.57 -3.25 2.29
CA SER A 15 -5.71 -4.51 3.05
C SER A 15 -6.78 -5.45 2.45
N SER A 16 -7.86 -4.90 1.88
CA SER A 16 -8.88 -5.70 1.19
C SER A 16 -8.33 -6.33 -0.09
N ALA A 17 -7.50 -5.59 -0.85
CA ALA A 17 -6.84 -6.09 -2.05
C ALA A 17 -5.81 -7.19 -1.68
N LEU A 18 -5.01 -6.99 -0.63
CA LEU A 18 -4.07 -7.99 -0.13
C LEU A 18 -4.77 -9.28 0.27
N ALA A 19 -5.85 -9.20 1.06
CA ALA A 19 -6.61 -10.39 1.46
C ALA A 19 -7.19 -11.17 0.25
N ALA A 20 -7.54 -10.47 -0.83
CA ALA A 20 -8.00 -11.12 -2.05
C ALA A 20 -6.83 -11.73 -2.86
N LEU A 21 -5.69 -11.05 -2.96
CA LEU A 21 -4.48 -11.58 -3.60
C LEU A 21 -3.95 -12.83 -2.90
N GLU A 22 -3.99 -12.86 -1.57
CA GLU A 22 -3.62 -14.04 -0.78
C GLU A 22 -4.49 -15.25 -1.13
N ARG A 23 -5.81 -15.05 -1.27
CA ARG A 23 -6.75 -16.11 -1.71
C ARG A 23 -6.48 -16.61 -3.13
N LEU A 24 -5.82 -15.80 -3.96
CA LEU A 24 -5.38 -16.19 -5.30
C LEU A 24 -4.02 -16.92 -5.30
N GLY A 25 -3.42 -17.13 -4.13
CA GLY A 25 -2.16 -17.87 -3.95
C GLY A 25 -0.90 -17.02 -4.08
N PHE A 26 -1.03 -15.68 -4.10
CA PHE A 26 0.12 -14.78 -4.02
C PHE A 26 0.63 -14.67 -2.59
N GLN A 27 1.92 -14.36 -2.44
CA GLN A 27 2.47 -14.02 -1.14
C GLN A 27 2.13 -12.56 -0.84
N VAL A 28 1.65 -12.28 0.37
CA VAL A 28 1.33 -10.91 0.81
C VAL A 28 2.03 -10.58 2.13
N VAL A 29 2.40 -9.32 2.31
CA VAL A 29 2.90 -8.76 3.56
C VAL A 29 2.26 -7.40 3.78
N ASP A 30 1.50 -7.24 4.86
CA ASP A 30 1.01 -5.94 5.31
C ASP A 30 1.99 -5.35 6.33
N THR A 31 2.65 -4.25 5.97
CA THR A 31 3.67 -3.59 6.81
C THR A 31 3.07 -2.61 7.81
N ASP A 32 1.75 -2.43 7.81
CA ASP A 32 1.05 -1.75 8.90
C ASP A 32 0.96 -2.67 10.15
N GLU A 33 1.28 -3.97 10.02
CA GLU A 33 1.37 -4.89 11.16
C GLU A 33 2.59 -4.62 12.06
N PRO A 34 2.48 -4.93 13.38
CA PRO A 34 3.59 -4.72 14.31
C PRO A 34 4.88 -5.44 13.88
N GLY A 35 6.00 -4.73 13.99
CA GLY A 35 7.34 -5.29 13.73
C GLY A 35 7.96 -4.91 12.39
N TRP A 36 7.20 -4.29 11.49
CA TRP A 36 7.71 -3.76 10.22
C TRP A 36 8.15 -2.30 10.29
N THR A 37 7.63 -1.54 11.26
CA THR A 37 7.90 -0.11 11.42
C THR A 37 8.60 0.22 12.72
N GLU A 38 9.32 1.34 12.72
CA GLU A 38 9.94 1.95 13.89
C GLU A 38 9.80 3.47 13.85
N TRP A 39 9.84 4.13 15.00
CA TRP A 39 9.79 5.59 15.08
C TRP A 39 11.12 6.19 14.63
N SER A 40 11.07 7.18 13.73
CA SER A 40 12.21 7.97 13.29
C SER A 40 11.99 9.44 13.64
N GLU A 41 12.93 10.02 14.40
CA GLU A 41 12.90 11.46 14.73
C GLU A 41 13.18 12.32 13.48
N ASP A 42 14.09 11.88 12.62
CA ASP A 42 14.47 12.61 11.39
C ASP A 42 13.31 12.70 10.39
N GLU A 43 12.50 11.65 10.32
CA GLU A 43 11.35 11.56 9.42
C GLU A 43 10.05 12.02 10.11
N GLY A 44 10.09 12.30 11.41
CA GLY A 44 8.95 12.79 12.20
C GLY A 44 7.79 11.79 12.31
N GLY A 45 8.05 10.49 12.18
CA GLY A 45 6.99 9.48 12.09
C GLY A 45 7.50 8.04 12.07
N TYR A 46 6.56 7.10 11.97
CA TYR A 46 6.88 5.69 11.77
C TYR A 46 7.35 5.43 10.34
N VAL A 47 8.48 4.76 10.24
CA VAL A 47 9.12 4.38 8.97
C VAL A 47 9.33 2.89 8.93
N TRP A 48 9.51 2.33 7.73
CA TRP A 48 9.88 0.92 7.63
C TRP A 48 11.25 0.67 8.22
N ARG A 49 11.35 -0.41 8.98
CA ARG A 49 12.59 -1.00 9.45
C ARG A 49 13.40 -1.52 8.26
N GLU A 50 14.52 -0.87 7.99
CA GLU A 50 15.28 -1.14 6.77
C GLU A 50 15.88 -2.56 6.72
N ASP A 51 16.27 -3.10 7.88
CA ASP A 51 16.75 -4.47 8.04
C ASP A 51 15.68 -5.50 7.61
N ARG A 52 14.46 -5.33 8.10
CA ARG A 52 13.31 -6.20 7.80
C ARG A 52 12.87 -6.11 6.34
N MET A 53 12.77 -4.90 5.81
CA MET A 53 12.42 -4.71 4.39
C MET A 53 13.49 -5.29 3.47
N THR A 54 14.76 -5.10 3.80
CA THR A 54 15.86 -5.68 3.03
C THR A 54 15.80 -7.21 3.06
N GLU A 55 15.64 -7.81 4.25
CA GLU A 55 15.53 -9.27 4.41
C GLU A 55 14.33 -9.84 3.63
N LEU A 56 13.19 -9.15 3.64
CA LEU A 56 12.01 -9.55 2.87
C LEU A 56 12.28 -9.53 1.37
N LEU A 57 12.85 -8.42 0.86
CA LEU A 57 12.96 -8.16 -0.57
C LEU A 57 14.11 -8.94 -1.23
N VAL A 58 15.10 -9.44 -0.48
CA VAL A 58 16.15 -10.33 -1.04
C VAL A 58 15.70 -11.78 -1.23
N ARG A 59 14.56 -12.20 -0.64
CA ARG A 59 14.04 -13.56 -0.80
C ARG A 59 13.78 -13.88 -2.26
N GLN A 60 14.14 -15.10 -2.68
CA GLN A 60 14.02 -15.58 -4.05
C GLN A 60 13.15 -16.84 -4.11
N GLY A 61 12.43 -17.00 -5.23
CA GLY A 61 11.59 -18.16 -5.49
C GLY A 61 10.20 -18.07 -4.84
N GLY A 62 9.27 -18.87 -5.35
CA GLY A 62 7.88 -18.88 -4.91
C GLY A 62 6.94 -17.97 -5.73
N PRO A 63 5.68 -17.85 -5.30
CA PRO A 63 4.70 -16.93 -5.89
C PRO A 63 5.17 -15.47 -5.78
N SER A 64 4.66 -14.61 -6.66
CA SER A 64 4.91 -13.16 -6.58
C SER A 64 4.47 -12.59 -5.23
N LEU A 65 5.26 -11.64 -4.73
CA LEU A 65 5.10 -10.99 -3.44
C LEU A 65 4.45 -9.62 -3.60
N TYR A 66 3.40 -9.36 -2.84
CA TYR A 66 2.82 -8.04 -2.65
C TYR A 66 3.13 -7.52 -1.25
N VAL A 67 3.70 -6.34 -1.18
CA VAL A 67 3.94 -5.63 0.09
C VAL A 67 2.98 -4.46 0.14
N SER A 68 2.27 -4.26 1.24
CA SER A 68 1.46 -3.06 1.43
C SER A 68 1.96 -2.21 2.57
N GLY A 69 1.95 -0.90 2.37
CA GLY A 69 2.30 0.10 3.35
C GLY A 69 2.37 1.48 2.72
N THR A 70 2.37 2.52 3.55
CA THR A 70 2.57 3.89 3.09
C THR A 70 3.30 4.66 4.19
N VAL A 71 4.63 4.74 4.07
CA VAL A 71 5.53 5.40 5.03
C VAL A 71 6.52 6.30 4.29
N SER A 72 7.10 7.28 4.97
CA SER A 72 7.94 8.31 4.32
C SER A 72 9.20 7.75 3.65
N ASN A 73 9.82 6.72 4.25
CA ASN A 73 11.06 6.13 3.72
C ASN A 73 10.85 5.06 2.63
N GLN A 74 9.61 4.76 2.22
CA GLN A 74 9.35 3.67 1.26
C GLN A 74 10.08 3.87 -0.08
N GLY A 75 10.32 5.13 -0.48
CA GLY A 75 11.04 5.49 -1.70
C GLY A 75 12.46 4.93 -1.77
N ARG A 76 13.09 4.66 -0.62
CA ARG A 76 14.43 4.03 -0.53
C ARG A 76 14.45 2.60 -1.11
N PHE A 77 13.29 1.95 -1.18
CA PHE A 77 13.14 0.55 -1.61
C PHE A 77 12.57 0.39 -3.02
N TYR A 78 12.19 1.47 -3.71
CA TYR A 78 11.52 1.36 -5.01
C TYR A 78 12.34 0.59 -6.05
N GLY A 79 13.66 0.74 -6.04
CA GLY A 79 14.58 -0.05 -6.90
C GLY A 79 14.71 -1.54 -6.53
N ARG A 80 13.90 -2.05 -5.60
CA ARG A 80 13.79 -3.47 -5.22
C ARG A 80 12.39 -4.03 -5.51
N PHE A 81 11.47 -3.20 -5.98
CA PHE A 81 10.16 -3.59 -6.48
C PHE A 81 10.17 -3.57 -8.00
N ASP A 82 9.51 -4.55 -8.59
CA ASP A 82 9.29 -4.60 -10.03
C ASP A 82 8.12 -3.68 -10.44
N ALA A 83 7.16 -3.47 -9.52
CA ALA A 83 6.11 -2.46 -9.65
C ALA A 83 5.81 -1.75 -8.33
N VAL A 84 5.57 -0.45 -8.39
CA VAL A 84 5.06 0.38 -7.30
C VAL A 84 3.69 0.90 -7.73
N VAL A 85 2.65 0.38 -7.10
CA VAL A 85 1.25 0.62 -7.45
C VAL A 85 0.61 1.54 -6.42
N LEU A 86 0.19 2.72 -6.85
CA LEU A 86 -0.64 3.62 -6.07
C LEU A 86 -2.12 3.25 -6.24
N LEU A 87 -2.81 2.94 -5.15
CA LEU A 87 -4.27 2.93 -5.10
C LEU A 87 -4.76 4.33 -4.75
N SER A 88 -5.39 5.02 -5.69
CA SER A 88 -5.91 6.40 -5.51
C SER A 88 -7.43 6.40 -5.45
N ALA A 89 -8.01 7.32 -4.69
CA ALA A 89 -9.45 7.53 -4.69
C ALA A 89 -9.77 8.97 -4.26
N PRO A 90 -10.87 9.56 -4.76
CA PRO A 90 -11.32 10.86 -4.30
C PRO A 90 -11.59 10.87 -2.79
N ALA A 91 -11.40 12.04 -2.16
CA ALA A 91 -11.54 12.23 -0.72
C ALA A 91 -12.90 11.76 -0.19
N GLU A 92 -13.98 12.07 -0.91
CA GLU A 92 -15.35 11.69 -0.57
C GLU A 92 -15.54 10.16 -0.53
N VAL A 93 -14.87 9.43 -1.43
CA VAL A 93 -14.90 7.97 -1.46
C VAL A 93 -14.11 7.40 -0.29
N ILE A 94 -12.93 7.95 -0.01
CA ILE A 94 -12.10 7.55 1.12
C ILE A 94 -12.86 7.74 2.45
N LEU A 95 -13.43 8.93 2.66
CA LEU A 95 -14.17 9.26 3.89
C LEU A 95 -15.41 8.38 4.04
N SER A 96 -16.18 8.16 2.96
CA SER A 96 -17.34 7.26 2.98
C SER A 96 -16.94 5.82 3.36
N ARG A 97 -15.84 5.30 2.81
CA ARG A 97 -15.34 3.96 3.16
C ARG A 97 -14.89 3.88 4.61
N ILE A 98 -14.15 4.88 5.08
CA ILE A 98 -13.71 4.97 6.47
C ILE A 98 -14.91 5.03 7.41
N GLU A 99 -15.98 5.76 7.07
CA GLU A 99 -17.20 5.83 7.86
C GLU A 99 -17.92 4.48 7.97
N ASN A 100 -17.98 3.73 6.87
CA ASN A 100 -18.73 2.47 6.80
C ASN A 100 -17.93 1.21 7.17
N ARG A 101 -16.59 1.26 7.21
CA ARG A 101 -15.77 0.08 7.56
C ARG A 101 -15.98 -0.36 9.01
N THR A 102 -15.98 -1.67 9.25
CA THR A 102 -16.10 -2.27 10.60
C THR A 102 -14.78 -2.86 11.11
N THR A 103 -13.76 -2.93 10.27
CA THR A 103 -12.50 -3.63 10.56
C THR A 103 -11.42 -2.76 11.17
N ASN A 104 -11.52 -1.42 11.08
CA ASN A 104 -10.53 -0.48 11.61
C ASN A 104 -11.20 0.81 12.10
N ALA A 105 -10.88 1.22 13.33
CA ALA A 105 -11.48 2.37 14.02
C ALA A 105 -10.83 3.74 13.68
N TYR A 106 -9.71 3.77 12.96
CA TYR A 106 -9.08 5.03 12.54
C TYR A 106 -9.99 5.83 11.59
N GLY A 107 -9.91 7.16 11.59
CA GLY A 107 -10.72 8.03 10.72
C GLY A 107 -12.20 8.15 11.09
N LYS A 108 -12.62 7.63 12.26
CA LYS A 108 -14.00 7.75 12.75
C LYS A 108 -14.26 9.09 13.46
N SER A 109 -13.22 9.69 14.05
CA SER A 109 -13.26 11.02 14.64
C SER A 109 -13.01 12.13 13.60
N ALA A 110 -13.42 13.36 13.90
CA ALA A 110 -13.22 14.50 13.01
C ALA A 110 -11.72 14.78 12.80
N GLU A 111 -10.95 14.73 13.89
CA GLU A 111 -9.50 14.97 13.90
C GLU A 111 -8.76 13.96 13.01
N GLN A 112 -9.15 12.68 13.08
CA GLN A 112 -8.56 11.66 12.21
C GLN A 112 -8.99 11.82 10.74
N ARG A 113 -10.20 12.31 10.46
CA ARG A 113 -10.62 12.62 9.08
C ARG A 113 -9.82 13.78 8.52
N GLU A 114 -9.55 14.81 9.32
CA GLU A 114 -8.67 15.91 8.93
C GLU A 114 -7.25 15.44 8.62
N LEU A 115 -6.71 14.53 9.43
CA LEU A 115 -5.40 13.90 9.15
C LEU A 115 -5.43 13.12 7.82
N VAL A 116 -6.46 12.30 7.57
CA VAL A 116 -6.62 11.59 6.30
C VAL A 116 -6.65 12.55 5.11
N LEU A 117 -7.36 13.68 5.23
CA LEU A 117 -7.44 14.69 4.17
C LEU A 117 -6.10 15.41 3.97
N ARG A 118 -5.38 15.71 5.05
CA ARG A 118 -4.04 16.30 4.99
C ARG A 118 -3.07 15.36 4.30
N ASP A 119 -3.03 14.11 4.72
CA ASP A 119 -2.15 13.11 4.13
C ASP A 119 -2.48 12.88 2.65
N LEU A 120 -3.77 12.89 2.28
CA LEU A 120 -4.20 12.82 0.88
C LEU A 120 -3.67 14.02 0.08
N ALA A 121 -3.75 15.23 0.62
CA ALA A 121 -3.29 16.44 -0.06
C ALA A 121 -1.76 16.53 -0.17
N GLU A 122 -1.02 16.02 0.83
CA GLU A 122 0.43 16.16 0.93
C GLU A 122 1.17 14.94 0.35
N ALA A 123 0.76 13.73 0.71
CA ALA A 123 1.46 12.50 0.34
C ALA A 123 1.04 11.98 -1.04
N GLU A 124 -0.25 11.93 -1.38
CA GLU A 124 -0.69 11.32 -2.66
C GLU A 124 -0.01 11.93 -3.89
N PRO A 125 0.18 13.26 -4.01
CA PRO A 125 0.92 13.83 -5.14
C PRO A 125 2.37 13.35 -5.22
N LEU A 126 3.04 13.10 -4.08
CA LEU A 126 4.39 12.53 -4.04
C LEU A 126 4.38 11.07 -4.49
N LEU A 127 3.42 10.28 -3.99
CA LEU A 127 3.23 8.88 -4.38
C LEU A 127 2.98 8.76 -5.88
N ARG A 128 2.08 9.58 -6.41
CA ARG A 128 1.70 9.60 -7.83
C ARG A 128 2.85 9.95 -8.76
N ARG A 129 3.76 10.82 -8.32
CA ARG A 129 4.98 11.17 -9.10
C ARG A 129 6.01 10.05 -9.14
N THR A 130 5.95 9.10 -8.21
CA THR A 130 7.02 8.12 -7.98
C THR A 130 6.56 6.68 -8.15
N CYS A 131 5.25 6.42 -8.23
CA CYS A 131 4.70 5.12 -8.58
C CYS A 131 4.96 4.77 -10.04
N THR A 132 5.06 3.47 -10.35
CA THR A 132 5.12 3.01 -11.74
C THR A 132 3.72 2.80 -12.31
N HIS A 133 2.74 2.51 -11.47
CA HIS A 133 1.35 2.27 -11.86
C HIS A 133 0.42 2.99 -10.89
N GLU A 134 -0.70 3.47 -11.41
CA GLU A 134 -1.79 4.00 -10.61
C GLU A 134 -3.07 3.25 -10.95
N ILE A 135 -3.78 2.79 -9.93
CA ILE A 135 -5.08 2.14 -10.06
C ILE A 135 -6.12 3.00 -9.34
N ASP A 136 -7.15 3.40 -10.09
CA ASP A 136 -8.33 4.05 -9.53
C ASP A 136 -9.08 3.06 -8.63
N ALA A 137 -9.04 3.32 -7.33
CA ALA A 137 -9.64 2.50 -6.31
C ALA A 137 -11.13 2.79 -6.12
N THR A 138 -11.78 3.65 -6.91
CA THR A 138 -13.25 3.79 -6.94
C THR A 138 -13.93 2.58 -7.59
N GLN A 139 -13.18 1.82 -8.40
CA GLN A 139 -13.61 0.60 -9.06
C GLN A 139 -13.98 -0.51 -8.04
N PRO A 140 -14.76 -1.53 -8.47
CA PRO A 140 -14.99 -2.72 -7.66
C PRO A 140 -13.68 -3.40 -7.23
N LEU A 141 -13.65 -3.95 -6.03
CA LEU A 141 -12.46 -4.62 -5.48
C LEU A 141 -11.94 -5.72 -6.41
N THR A 142 -12.82 -6.47 -7.07
CA THR A 142 -12.44 -7.52 -8.02
C THR A 142 -11.60 -6.96 -9.17
N SER A 143 -11.99 -5.81 -9.74
CA SER A 143 -11.26 -5.16 -10.83
C SER A 143 -9.89 -4.66 -10.39
N ILE A 144 -9.77 -4.14 -9.16
CA ILE A 144 -8.49 -3.72 -8.58
C ILE A 144 -7.57 -4.94 -8.40
N VAL A 145 -8.11 -6.03 -7.87
CA VAL A 145 -7.36 -7.28 -7.62
C VAL A 145 -6.92 -7.93 -8.92
N ASP A 146 -7.76 -7.92 -9.96
CA ASP A 146 -7.41 -8.46 -11.27
C ASP A 146 -6.22 -7.71 -11.88
N GLN A 147 -6.26 -6.37 -11.87
CA GLN A 147 -5.16 -5.53 -12.34
C GLN A 147 -3.87 -5.76 -11.54
N LEU A 148 -3.96 -5.84 -10.20
CA LEU A 148 -2.80 -6.17 -9.36
C LEU A 148 -2.26 -7.54 -9.73
N ALA A 149 -3.12 -8.56 -9.82
CA ALA A 149 -2.75 -9.92 -10.14
C ALA A 149 -2.09 -10.07 -11.52
N GLU A 150 -2.48 -9.27 -12.50
CA GLU A 150 -1.81 -9.18 -13.80
C GLU A 150 -0.36 -8.73 -13.63
N LEU A 151 -0.10 -7.63 -12.90
CA LEU A 151 1.26 -7.15 -12.62
C LEU A 151 2.13 -8.20 -11.93
N GLY A 152 1.57 -9.00 -11.01
CA GLY A 152 2.30 -10.08 -10.37
C GLY A 152 2.56 -11.30 -11.26
N ARG A 153 1.84 -11.45 -12.38
CA ARG A 153 2.00 -12.58 -13.32
C ARG A 153 2.90 -12.22 -14.50
N GLU A 154 3.04 -10.95 -14.84
CA GLU A 154 3.99 -10.50 -15.86
C GLU A 154 5.41 -10.98 -15.52
N ALA A 155 6.13 -11.53 -16.49
CA ALA A 155 7.56 -11.84 -16.33
C ALA A 155 8.36 -10.53 -16.52
N PRO A 156 9.49 -10.32 -15.82
CA PRO A 156 10.32 -9.15 -16.11
C PRO A 156 10.80 -9.27 -17.55
N ALA A 157 10.68 -8.18 -18.32
CA ALA A 157 11.19 -8.07 -19.69
C ALA A 157 12.72 -8.15 -19.73
#